data_AF-A0A4V1S7Y1-F1
#
_entry.id   AF-A0A4V1S7Y1-F1
#
_cell.length_a   1.000
_cell.length_b   1.000
_cell.length_c   1.000
_cell.angle_alpha   90.00
_cell.angle_beta   90.00
_cell.angle_gamma   90.00
#
_symmetry.space_group_name_H-M   'P 1'
#
loop_
_entity.id
_entity.type
_entity.pdbx_description
1 polymer ?
#
loop_
_entity_poly.entity_id
_entity_poly.type
_entity_poly.pdbx_seq_one_letter_code
_entity_poly.pdbx_strand_id
1 'polypeptide(L)'
;MTRRLLLLFLALAVCPLLPSCGTTTGPSPLAAVPRDNSPAVQLRNQGILAEPRGDYYIGRRYFVAKTRFWGYVRRPGQLWDDAQLVVMDESRVRNPDRLSEEPTAPQSHGFDHNYEYRIKG
;
A
#
# COMPACT_ATOMS: atom_id res chain seq x y z
N MET A 1 53.50 -19.03 -6.94
CA MET A 1 52.08 -19.30 -7.28
C MET A 1 51.15 -19.32 -6.06
N THR A 2 51.66 -19.60 -4.84
CA THR A 2 50.87 -19.72 -3.60
C THR A 2 50.21 -18.44 -3.10
N ARG A 3 50.85 -17.27 -3.23
CA ARG A 3 50.29 -15.99 -2.75
C ARG A 3 49.08 -15.52 -3.56
N ARG A 4 49.05 -15.77 -4.88
CA ARG A 4 47.90 -15.48 -5.74
C ARG A 4 46.73 -16.43 -5.46
N LEU A 5 47.04 -17.69 -5.18
CA LEU A 5 46.04 -18.68 -4.76
C LEU A 5 45.43 -18.32 -3.40
N LEU A 6 46.26 -17.91 -2.44
CA LEU A 6 45.82 -17.48 -1.11
C LEU A 6 44.90 -16.25 -1.17
N LEU A 7 45.24 -15.26 -2.01
CA LEU A 7 44.41 -14.07 -2.21
C LEU A 7 43.07 -14.41 -2.87
N LEU A 8 43.04 -15.36 -3.80
CA LEU A 8 41.82 -15.88 -4.42
C LEU A 8 40.93 -16.61 -3.39
N PHE A 9 41.52 -17.44 -2.53
CA PHE A 9 40.80 -18.11 -1.45
C PHE A 9 40.23 -17.10 -0.42
N LEU A 10 40.99 -16.08 -0.07
CA LEU A 10 40.54 -15.03 0.85
C LEU A 10 39.38 -14.21 0.24
N ALA A 11 39.46 -13.88 -1.06
CA ALA A 11 38.40 -13.15 -1.76
C ALA A 11 37.10 -13.98 -1.86
N LEU A 12 37.20 -15.29 -2.11
CA LEU A 12 36.04 -16.18 -2.16
C LEU A 12 35.37 -16.34 -0.79
N ALA A 13 36.16 -16.35 0.29
CA ALA A 13 35.66 -16.48 1.66
C ALA A 13 34.98 -15.21 2.20
N VAL A 14 35.31 -14.03 1.66
CA VAL A 14 34.68 -12.75 2.02
C VAL A 14 33.41 -12.47 1.22
N CYS A 15 33.23 -13.12 0.06
CA CYS A 15 32.06 -12.96 -0.80
C CYS A 15 30.69 -13.22 -0.13
N PRO A 16 30.49 -14.20 0.78
CA PRO A 16 29.22 -14.40 1.47
C PRO A 16 28.97 -13.44 2.65
N LEU A 17 29.97 -12.62 3.05
CA LEU A 17 29.85 -11.62 4.12
C LEU A 17 29.45 -10.24 3.60
N LEU A 18 29.39 -10.07 2.27
CA LEU A 18 28.81 -8.88 1.68
C LEU A 18 27.30 -8.90 1.95
N PRO A 19 26.69 -7.79 2.40
CA PRO A 19 25.24 -7.71 2.51
C PRO A 19 24.64 -7.94 1.12
N SER A 20 24.11 -9.14 0.89
CA SER A 20 23.29 -9.42 -0.27
C SER A 20 22.13 -8.43 -0.23
N CYS A 21 22.08 -7.51 -1.19
CA CYS A 21 20.81 -6.91 -1.60
C CYS A 21 19.98 -8.07 -2.17
N GLY A 22 19.31 -8.80 -1.29
CA GLY A 22 18.26 -9.71 -1.70
C GLY A 22 17.23 -8.85 -2.41
N THR A 23 17.05 -9.04 -3.71
CA THR A 23 15.82 -8.66 -4.38
C THR A 23 14.73 -9.47 -3.71
N THR A 24 14.07 -8.90 -2.71
CA THR A 24 12.81 -9.41 -2.20
C THR A 24 11.79 -9.23 -3.33
N THR A 25 11.59 -10.27 -4.12
CA THR A 25 10.22 -10.65 -4.50
C THR A 25 9.51 -11.07 -3.21
N GLY A 26 9.21 -10.08 -2.37
CA GLY A 26 8.63 -10.21 -1.05
C GLY A 26 7.70 -9.02 -0.85
N PRO A 27 6.64 -9.17 -0.04
CA PRO A 27 5.55 -8.20 -0.04
C PRO A 27 6.09 -6.87 0.49
N SER A 28 5.49 -5.77 0.03
CA SER A 28 5.72 -4.39 0.49
C SER A 28 6.05 -4.33 1.99
N PRO A 29 6.78 -3.33 2.52
CA PRO A 29 7.08 -3.16 3.96
C PRO A 29 5.87 -3.22 4.93
N LEU A 30 4.65 -3.35 4.42
CA LEU A 30 3.43 -3.77 5.11
C LEU A 30 3.34 -5.29 5.42
N ALA A 31 4.21 -6.14 4.86
CA ALA A 31 4.22 -7.60 4.98
C ALA A 31 4.40 -8.11 6.41
N ALA A 32 5.06 -7.30 7.26
CA ALA A 32 5.34 -7.64 8.65
C ALA A 32 4.17 -7.30 9.58
N VAL A 33 3.12 -6.63 9.10
CA VAL A 33 1.88 -6.43 9.85
C VAL A 33 1.05 -7.71 9.71
N PRO A 34 0.73 -8.43 10.81
CA PRO A 34 -0.15 -9.59 10.73
C PRO A 34 -1.48 -9.19 10.08
N ARG A 35 -1.84 -9.89 9.01
CA ARG A 35 -3.16 -9.72 8.37
C ARG A 35 -4.24 -10.00 9.42
N ASP A 36 -5.16 -9.05 9.59
CA ASP A 36 -6.35 -9.28 10.40
C ASP A 36 -7.17 -10.40 9.76
N ASN A 37 -7.27 -11.53 10.45
CA ASN A 37 -8.02 -12.71 10.02
C ASN A 37 -9.33 -12.87 10.80
N SER A 38 -9.86 -11.79 11.38
CA SER A 38 -11.15 -11.80 12.06
C SER A 38 -12.29 -12.28 11.13
N PRO A 39 -13.35 -12.93 11.67
CA PRO A 39 -14.50 -13.37 10.87
C PRO A 39 -15.13 -12.24 10.04
N ALA A 40 -15.11 -11.01 10.56
CA ALA A 40 -15.61 -9.83 9.85
C ALA A 40 -14.79 -9.53 8.59
N VAL A 41 -13.46 -9.62 8.65
CA VAL A 41 -12.59 -9.44 7.48
C VAL A 41 -12.78 -10.56 6.47
N GLN A 42 -12.93 -11.80 6.93
CA GLN A 42 -13.17 -12.95 6.05
C GLN A 42 -14.50 -12.81 5.28
N LEU A 43 -15.57 -12.44 5.96
CA LEU A 43 -16.89 -12.20 5.34
C LEU A 43 -16.82 -11.08 4.30
N ARG A 44 -16.14 -9.97 4.63
CA ARG A 44 -15.89 -8.88 3.68
C ARG A 44 -15.11 -9.38 2.46
N ASN A 45 -14.05 -10.14 2.66
CA ASN A 45 -13.20 -10.64 1.58
C ASN A 45 -13.98 -11.59 0.66
N GLN A 46 -14.88 -12.42 1.19
CA GLN A 46 -15.79 -13.24 0.39
C GLN A 46 -16.70 -12.38 -0.49
N GLY A 47 -17.29 -11.31 0.09
CA GLY A 47 -18.08 -10.34 -0.66
C GLY A 47 -17.29 -9.67 -1.78
N ILE A 48 -16.04 -9.26 -1.49
CA ILE A 48 -15.14 -8.65 -2.48
C ILE A 48 -14.87 -9.61 -3.63
N LEU A 49 -14.51 -10.87 -3.35
CA LEU A 49 -14.19 -11.86 -4.38
C LEU A 49 -15.37 -12.16 -5.32
N ALA A 50 -16.60 -12.02 -4.81
CA ALA A 50 -17.84 -12.20 -5.56
C ALA A 50 -18.27 -10.96 -6.38
N GLU A 51 -17.54 -9.84 -6.29
CA GLU A 51 -17.86 -8.64 -7.07
C GLU A 51 -17.81 -8.91 -8.59
N PRO A 52 -18.77 -8.37 -9.35
CA PRO A 52 -18.71 -8.40 -10.81
C PRO A 52 -17.43 -7.75 -11.32
N ARG A 53 -16.74 -8.43 -12.24
CA ARG A 53 -15.55 -7.87 -12.88
C ARG A 53 -15.96 -6.81 -13.90
N GLY A 54 -15.08 -5.85 -14.17
CA GLY A 54 -15.32 -4.82 -15.17
C GLY A 54 -14.21 -3.80 -15.27
N ASP A 55 -14.36 -2.89 -16.23
CA ASP A 55 -13.42 -1.81 -16.49
C ASP A 55 -13.73 -0.59 -15.62
N TYR A 56 -13.43 -0.73 -14.34
CA TYR A 56 -13.53 0.32 -13.34
C TYR A 56 -12.66 -0.05 -12.15
N TYR A 57 -12.45 0.92 -11.28
CA TYR A 57 -11.75 0.75 -10.03
C TYR A 57 -12.66 1.02 -8.85
N ILE A 58 -12.32 0.43 -7.70
CA ILE A 58 -12.96 0.71 -6.42
C ILE A 58 -11.92 1.41 -5.57
N GLY A 59 -12.17 2.68 -5.25
CA GLY A 59 -11.31 3.49 -4.40
C GLY A 59 -11.94 3.72 -3.04
N ARG A 60 -11.16 3.67 -1.97
CA ARG A 60 -11.62 3.96 -0.62
C ARG A 60 -10.80 5.09 -0.03
N ARG A 61 -11.46 6.18 0.34
CA ARG A 61 -10.79 7.35 0.90
C ARG A 61 -10.50 7.14 2.37
N TYR A 62 -9.32 7.54 2.80
CA TYR A 62 -8.92 7.53 4.20
C TYR A 62 -8.49 8.92 4.64
N PHE A 63 -8.91 9.28 5.85
CA PHE A 63 -8.31 10.38 6.58
C PHE A 63 -7.38 9.78 7.61
N VAL A 64 -6.11 10.18 7.56
CA VAL A 64 -5.11 9.82 8.56
C VAL A 64 -4.47 11.11 9.00
N ALA A 65 -4.49 11.36 10.31
CA ALA A 65 -3.92 12.57 10.88
C ALA A 65 -2.48 12.79 10.37
N LYS A 66 -2.18 14.02 9.95
CA LYS A 66 -0.86 14.47 9.47
C LYS A 66 -0.36 13.77 8.20
N THR A 67 -1.19 12.96 7.52
CA THR A 67 -0.79 12.28 6.29
C THR A 67 -1.62 12.77 5.11
N ARG A 68 -0.96 13.14 4.01
CA ARG A 68 -1.60 13.70 2.82
C ARG A 68 -1.60 12.69 1.69
N PHE A 69 -2.44 11.67 1.82
CA PHE A 69 -2.81 10.77 0.74
C PHE A 69 -4.32 10.74 0.60
N TRP A 70 -4.82 10.34 -0.56
CA TRP A 70 -6.26 10.27 -0.78
C TRP A 70 -6.85 8.98 -0.21
N GLY A 71 -6.25 7.85 -0.55
CA GLY A 71 -6.77 6.55 -0.16
C GLY A 71 -6.08 5.41 -0.88
N TYR A 72 -6.79 4.30 -0.99
CA TYR A 72 -6.33 3.12 -1.72
C TYR A 72 -7.30 2.79 -2.84
N VAL A 73 -6.79 2.19 -3.91
CA VAL A 73 -7.57 1.76 -5.07
C VAL A 73 -7.26 0.31 -5.39
N ARG A 74 -8.31 -0.45 -5.71
CA ARG A 74 -8.23 -1.85 -6.15
C ARG A 74 -9.12 -2.08 -7.37
N ARG A 75 -8.88 -3.17 -8.09
CA ARG A 75 -9.81 -3.67 -9.11
C ARG A 75 -10.98 -4.43 -8.44
N PRO A 76 -12.13 -4.57 -9.12
CA PRO A 76 -13.22 -5.41 -8.64
C PRO A 76 -12.75 -6.83 -8.38
N GLY A 77 -13.06 -7.34 -7.18
CA GLY A 77 -12.63 -8.62 -6.64
C GLY A 77 -11.13 -8.85 -6.49
N GLN A 78 -10.34 -7.78 -6.45
CA GLN A 78 -9.03 -7.75 -5.81
C GLN A 78 -9.24 -7.41 -4.33
N LEU A 79 -8.51 -8.04 -3.40
CA LEU A 79 -8.61 -7.73 -1.98
C LEU A 79 -7.95 -6.39 -1.63
N TRP A 80 -8.32 -5.81 -0.49
CA TRP A 80 -7.73 -4.56 -0.01
C TRP A 80 -6.24 -4.65 0.31
N ASP A 81 -5.74 -5.84 0.63
CA ASP A 81 -4.31 -6.06 0.92
C ASP A 81 -3.42 -5.86 -0.30
N ASP A 82 -3.98 -6.07 -1.49
CA ASP A 82 -3.30 -5.89 -2.77
C ASP A 82 -3.60 -4.51 -3.39
N ALA A 83 -4.35 -3.65 -2.69
CA ALA A 83 -4.72 -2.34 -3.18
C ALA A 83 -3.50 -1.41 -3.29
N GLN A 84 -3.60 -0.44 -4.20
CA GLN A 84 -2.55 0.53 -4.46
C GLN A 84 -2.83 1.84 -3.72
N LEU A 85 -1.80 2.42 -3.10
CA LEU A 85 -1.89 3.74 -2.49
C LEU A 85 -2.04 4.82 -3.56
N VAL A 86 -2.96 5.74 -3.34
CA VAL A 86 -3.17 6.91 -4.19
C VAL A 86 -2.76 8.17 -3.46
N VAL A 87 -1.76 8.84 -4.01
CA VAL A 87 -1.33 10.18 -3.65
C VAL A 87 -1.66 11.09 -4.82
N MET A 88 -2.39 12.17 -4.55
CA MET A 88 -2.72 13.16 -5.57
C MET A 88 -1.72 14.30 -5.56
N ASP A 89 -1.42 14.80 -6.76
CA ASP A 89 -0.66 16.02 -6.93
C ASP A 89 -1.54 17.24 -6.66
N GLU A 90 -1.58 17.65 -5.39
CA GLU A 90 -2.36 18.81 -4.94
C GLU A 90 -1.84 20.16 -5.46
N SER A 91 -0.67 20.21 -6.13
CA SER A 91 -0.23 21.42 -6.82
C SER A 91 -1.07 21.72 -8.06
N ARG A 92 -1.67 20.68 -8.66
CA ARG A 92 -2.50 20.79 -9.87
C ARG A 92 -3.98 20.76 -9.53
N VAL A 93 -4.41 19.75 -8.76
CA VAL A 93 -5.81 19.55 -8.41
C VAL A 93 -5.90 19.10 -6.96
N ARG A 94 -6.70 19.82 -6.17
CA ARG A 94 -6.93 19.48 -4.76
C ARG A 94 -7.79 18.22 -4.65
N ASN A 95 -7.58 17.46 -3.58
CA ASN A 95 -8.41 16.30 -3.27
C ASN A 95 -9.89 16.72 -3.13
N PRO A 96 -10.84 15.87 -3.57
CA PRO A 96 -12.25 16.06 -3.27
C PRO A 96 -12.47 16.18 -1.76
N ASP A 97 -13.41 17.03 -1.35
CA ASP A 97 -13.85 17.16 0.05
C ASP A 97 -12.69 17.36 1.05
N ARG A 98 -11.74 18.22 0.65
CA ARG A 98 -10.60 18.68 1.44
C ARG A 98 -11.03 19.82 2.38
N LEU A 99 -11.54 19.45 3.55
CA LEU A 99 -11.82 20.38 4.66
C LEU A 99 -10.54 20.71 5.45
N SER A 100 -10.62 21.68 6.36
CA SER A 100 -9.49 22.16 7.15
C SER A 100 -8.87 21.03 7.99
N GLU A 101 -7.56 20.80 7.87
CA GLU A 101 -6.85 19.80 8.68
C GLU A 101 -6.91 20.11 10.19
N GLU A 102 -7.06 21.39 10.55
CA GLU A 102 -7.25 21.85 11.93
C GLU A 102 -8.75 21.85 12.29
N PRO A 103 -9.17 21.12 13.34
CA PRO A 103 -10.55 20.98 13.74
C PRO A 103 -11.07 22.26 14.41
N THR A 104 -11.61 23.19 13.62
CA THR A 104 -12.39 24.33 14.13
C THR A 104 -13.85 23.96 14.44
N ALA A 105 -14.31 22.80 13.97
CA ALA A 105 -15.67 22.27 14.12
C ALA A 105 -15.64 20.72 14.02
N PRO A 106 -16.66 19.99 14.52
CA PRO A 106 -16.69 18.51 14.55
C PRO A 106 -16.68 17.81 13.18
N GLN A 107 -16.73 18.55 12.06
CA GLN A 107 -16.75 18.01 10.69
C GLN A 107 -15.52 18.46 9.87
N SER A 108 -14.37 18.64 10.50
CA SER A 108 -13.17 19.18 9.86
C SER A 108 -12.47 18.27 8.86
N HIS A 109 -12.82 16.98 8.75
CA HIS A 109 -11.98 15.99 8.05
C HIS A 109 -12.58 15.42 6.76
N GLY A 110 -13.60 16.09 6.22
CA GLY A 110 -14.42 15.57 5.11
C GLY A 110 -15.48 14.60 5.61
N PHE A 111 -16.49 14.35 4.79
CA PHE A 111 -17.66 13.53 5.10
C PHE A 111 -17.53 12.07 4.63
N ASP A 112 -16.48 11.77 3.89
CA ASP A 112 -16.29 10.54 3.12
C ASP A 112 -15.12 9.69 3.65
N HIS A 113 -14.75 9.87 4.91
CA HIS A 113 -13.82 8.96 5.58
C HIS A 113 -14.36 7.51 5.50
N ASN A 114 -13.54 6.61 4.97
CA ASN A 114 -13.88 5.20 4.76
C ASN A 114 -15.05 4.98 3.77
N TYR A 115 -15.33 5.95 2.90
CA TYR A 115 -16.31 5.82 1.82
C TYR A 115 -15.68 5.15 0.58
N GLU A 116 -16.47 4.32 -0.11
CA GLU A 116 -16.06 3.64 -1.34
C GLU A 116 -16.63 4.30 -2.59
N TYR A 117 -15.75 4.60 -3.53
CA TYR A 117 -16.04 5.19 -4.82
C TYR A 117 -15.87 4.17 -5.94
N ARG A 118 -16.77 4.22 -6.93
CA ARG A 118 -16.55 3.59 -8.23
C ARG A 118 -15.88 4.58 -9.16
N ILE A 119 -14.63 4.33 -9.49
CA ILE A 119 -13.80 5.22 -10.31
C ILE A 119 -13.75 4.68 -11.74
N LYS A 120 -13.99 5.57 -12.69
CA LYS A 120 -13.84 5.35 -14.13
C LYS A 120 -13.13 6.57 -14.72
N GLY A 121 -12.42 6.40 -15.82
CA GLY A 121 -11.67 7.46 -16.50
C GLY A 121 -11.44 7.10 -17.94
#